data_AF-A0A2M8M1M6-F1
#
_entry.id   AF-A0A2M8M1M6-F1
#
_cell.length_a   1.000
_cell.length_b   1.000
_cell.length_c   1.000
_cell.angle_alpha   90.00
_cell.angle_beta   90.00
_cell.angle_gamma   90.00
#
_symmetry.space_group_name_H-M   'P 1'
#
loop_
_entity.id
_entity.type
_entity.pdbx_description
1 polymer ?
#
loop_
_entity_poly.entity_id
_entity_poly.type
_entity_poly.pdbx_seq_one_letter_code
_entity_poly.pdbx_strand_id
1 'polypeptide(L)'
;MLRCSFGAAPAVLVVPPRNTTSARRPVATVQDIRPVVNIPTFGMCASPLNPAVVAATAAAAGVPTPAPCVPAIAAPWVPGSPTVRVNRQPALTAASTCVCRWSGMVTVVNAGQRSVRVGG
;
A
#
# COMPACT_ATOMS: atom_id res chain seq x y z
N MET A 1 3.67 0.84 8.62
CA MET A 1 2.20 0.97 8.69
C MET A 1 1.74 1.90 7.57
N LEU A 2 0.65 1.55 6.93
CA LEU A 2 0.04 2.21 5.77
C LEU A 2 -1.36 2.70 6.12
N ARG A 3 -1.83 3.73 5.42
CA ARG A 3 -3.22 4.21 5.47
C ARG A 3 -3.74 4.45 4.06
N CYS A 4 -4.97 4.01 3.77
CA CYS A 4 -5.71 4.35 2.56
C CYS A 4 -6.73 5.43 2.87
N SER A 5 -6.89 6.43 2.00
CA SER A 5 -7.86 7.52 2.18
C SER A 5 -9.32 7.07 2.25
N PHE A 6 -9.66 5.91 1.66
CA PHE A 6 -11.00 5.32 1.70
C PHE A 6 -11.08 4.06 2.58
N GLY A 7 -10.00 3.69 3.27
CA GLY A 7 -9.94 2.52 4.13
C GLY A 7 -10.39 2.82 5.55
N ALA A 8 -11.12 1.91 6.18
CA ALA A 8 -11.59 2.06 7.56
C ALA A 8 -10.50 1.77 8.61
N ALA A 9 -9.45 1.03 8.25
CA ALA A 9 -8.38 0.62 9.15
C ALA A 9 -7.00 0.76 8.48
N PRO A 10 -5.94 1.01 9.27
CA PRO A 10 -4.58 0.96 8.77
C PRO A 10 -4.14 -0.49 8.49
N ALA A 11 -3.12 -0.65 7.65
CA ALA A 11 -2.53 -1.94 7.31
C ALA A 11 -1.02 -1.94 7.54
N VAL A 12 -0.44 -3.11 7.78
CA VAL A 12 1.03 -3.28 7.84
C VAL A 12 1.52 -3.73 6.47
N LEU A 13 2.44 -2.98 5.86
CA LEU A 13 3.09 -3.40 4.63
C LEU A 13 3.85 -4.70 4.88
N VAL A 14 3.63 -5.70 4.03
CA VAL A 14 4.30 -6.99 4.08
C VAL A 14 5.43 -6.98 3.06
N VAL A 15 6.64 -7.27 3.54
CA VAL A 15 7.86 -7.26 2.73
C VAL A 15 8.44 -8.68 2.73
N PRO A 16 8.35 -9.42 1.62
CA PRO A 16 8.94 -10.75 1.53
C PRO A 16 10.46 -10.69 1.74
N PRO A 17 11.09 -11.76 2.29
CA PRO A 17 12.53 -11.81 2.55
C PRO A 17 13.41 -11.87 1.28
N ARG A 18 12.85 -11.58 0.09
CA ARG A 18 13.57 -11.48 -1.18
C ARG A 18 14.23 -10.12 -1.40
N ASN A 19 13.77 -9.09 -0.69
CA ASN A 19 14.30 -7.72 -0.77
C ASN A 19 15.22 -7.42 0.42
N THR A 20 16.31 -8.15 0.59
CA THR A 20 17.24 -7.94 1.72
C THR A 20 18.34 -6.96 1.36
N THR A 21 18.64 -6.04 2.27
CA THR A 21 19.92 -5.30 2.26
C THR A 21 21.02 -6.15 2.90
N SER A 22 22.27 -5.67 2.82
CA SER A 22 23.43 -6.26 3.50
C SER A 22 23.24 -6.42 5.02
N ALA A 23 22.30 -5.68 5.63
CA ALA A 23 21.90 -5.84 7.03
C ALA A 23 20.85 -6.95 7.28
N ARG A 24 20.53 -7.81 6.29
CA ARG A 24 19.55 -8.91 6.34
C ARG A 24 18.13 -8.52 6.74
N ARG A 25 17.80 -7.22 6.76
CA ARG A 25 16.43 -6.75 6.98
C ARG A 25 15.73 -6.62 5.63
N PRO A 26 14.50 -7.14 5.48
CA PRO A 26 13.68 -6.85 4.32
C PRO A 26 13.45 -5.35 4.23
N VAL A 27 13.66 -4.79 3.03
CA VAL A 27 13.43 -3.39 2.71
C VAL A 27 12.43 -3.34 1.58
N ALA A 28 11.34 -2.61 1.79
CA ALA A 28 10.31 -2.50 0.78
C ALA A 28 10.79 -1.66 -0.42
N THR A 29 10.31 -1.97 -1.62
CA THR A 29 10.60 -1.23 -2.85
C THR A 29 9.35 -0.65 -3.47
N VAL A 30 9.52 0.24 -4.44
CA VAL A 30 8.40 0.81 -5.20
C VAL A 30 7.53 -0.22 -5.94
N GLN A 31 8.00 -1.48 -6.08
CA GLN A 31 7.25 -2.56 -6.71
C GLN A 31 6.51 -3.47 -5.71
N ASP A 32 6.59 -3.21 -4.41
CA ASP A 32 5.81 -3.92 -3.39
C ASP A 32 4.34 -3.45 -3.40
N ILE A 33 3.65 -3.76 -4.50
CA ILE A 33 2.27 -3.32 -4.80
C ILE A 33 1.26 -4.47 -4.88
N ARG A 34 1.69 -5.73 -4.70
CA ARG A 34 0.81 -6.87 -4.91
C ARG A 34 -0.34 -6.86 -3.90
N PRO A 35 -1.61 -6.87 -4.35
CA PRO A 35 -2.77 -7.01 -3.48
C PRO A 35 -2.66 -8.20 -2.54
N VAL A 36 -3.00 -8.01 -1.27
CA VAL A 36 -3.06 -9.06 -0.22
C VAL A 36 -1.70 -9.68 0.14
N VAL A 37 -0.70 -9.59 -0.75
CA VAL A 37 0.67 -10.08 -0.54
C VAL A 37 1.56 -9.01 0.05
N ASN A 38 1.63 -7.82 -0.57
CA ASN A 38 2.42 -6.70 -0.07
C ASN A 38 1.55 -5.71 0.69
N ILE A 39 0.37 -5.42 0.14
CA ILE A 39 -0.57 -4.43 0.66
C ILE A 39 -1.83 -5.19 1.10
N PRO A 40 -1.99 -5.43 2.42
CA PRO A 40 -3.18 -6.07 2.97
C PRO A 40 -4.42 -5.18 2.85
N THR A 41 -5.56 -5.74 3.22
CA THR A 41 -6.82 -5.00 3.31
C THR A 41 -6.74 -3.84 4.30
N PHE A 42 -7.49 -2.78 4.02
CA PHE A 42 -7.70 -1.65 4.92
C PHE A 42 -9.04 -1.76 5.67
N GLY A 43 -9.52 -2.99 5.90
CA GLY A 43 -10.83 -3.25 6.49
C GLY A 43 -11.95 -3.02 5.48
N MET A 44 -12.78 -2.01 5.71
CA MET A 44 -13.84 -1.60 4.78
C MET A 44 -13.35 -0.49 3.84
N CYS A 45 -13.83 -0.48 2.61
CA CYS A 45 -13.63 0.58 1.63
C CYS A 45 -14.91 1.40 1.50
N ALA A 46 -14.79 2.73 1.47
CA ALA A 46 -15.90 3.66 1.24
C ALA A 46 -15.85 4.34 -0.14
N SER A 47 -15.00 3.87 -1.06
CA SER A 47 -14.89 4.48 -2.38
C SER A 47 -16.10 4.12 -3.26
N PRO A 48 -16.75 5.10 -3.91
CA PRO A 48 -17.84 4.84 -4.85
C PRO A 48 -17.37 4.16 -6.15
N LEU A 49 -16.05 4.08 -6.39
CA LEU A 49 -15.50 3.38 -7.56
C LEU A 49 -15.17 1.90 -7.28
N ASN A 50 -15.29 1.45 -6.02
CA ASN A 50 -15.12 0.03 -5.68
C ASN A 50 -16.42 -0.72 -6.03
N PRO A 51 -16.39 -1.73 -6.92
CA PRO A 51 -17.59 -2.49 -7.31
C PRO A 51 -18.35 -3.10 -6.13
N ALA A 52 -17.65 -3.52 -5.06
CA ALA A 52 -18.30 -4.05 -3.87
C ALA A 52 -19.10 -2.99 -3.10
N VAL A 53 -18.60 -1.73 -3.06
CA VAL A 53 -19.30 -0.60 -2.46
C VAL A 53 -20.51 -0.20 -3.30
N VAL A 54 -20.37 -0.21 -4.63
CA VAL A 54 -21.48 0.04 -5.56
C VAL A 54 -22.59 -0.99 -5.35
N ALA A 55 -22.23 -2.28 -5.31
CA ALA A 55 -23.19 -3.36 -5.09
C ALA A 55 -23.88 -3.26 -3.71
N ALA A 56 -23.11 -2.99 -2.64
CA ALA A 56 -23.67 -2.84 -1.30
C ALA A 56 -24.59 -1.61 -1.18
N THR A 57 -24.21 -0.51 -1.82
CA THR A 57 -25.03 0.71 -1.88
C THR A 57 -26.33 0.47 -2.64
N ALA A 58 -26.28 -0.25 -3.76
CA ALA A 58 -27.48 -0.64 -4.51
C ALA A 58 -28.40 -1.56 -3.69
N ALA A 59 -27.84 -2.52 -2.96
CA ALA A 59 -28.60 -3.40 -2.06
C ALA A 59 -29.21 -2.65 -0.86
N ALA A 60 -28.58 -1.55 -0.43
CA ALA A 60 -29.09 -0.65 0.61
C ALA A 60 -29.99 0.47 0.04
N ALA A 61 -30.63 0.25 -1.11
CA ALA A 61 -31.54 1.20 -1.77
C ALA A 61 -30.93 2.60 -1.99
N GLY A 62 -29.63 2.66 -2.29
CA GLY A 62 -28.90 3.91 -2.57
C GLY A 62 -28.19 4.52 -1.36
N VAL A 63 -28.31 3.95 -0.16
CA VAL A 63 -27.58 4.42 1.03
C VAL A 63 -26.10 4.02 0.91
N PRO A 64 -25.14 4.99 0.97
CA PRO A 64 -23.71 4.70 0.87
C PRO A 64 -23.27 3.65 1.90
N THR A 65 -22.91 2.47 1.41
CA THR A 65 -22.61 1.31 2.26
C THR A 65 -21.18 0.84 2.01
N PRO A 66 -20.26 1.03 2.97
CA PRO A 66 -18.90 0.51 2.87
C PRO A 66 -18.88 -1.01 2.73
N ALA A 67 -17.94 -1.53 1.96
CA ALA A 67 -17.80 -2.96 1.70
C ALA A 67 -16.36 -3.44 1.98
N PRO A 68 -16.14 -4.75 2.24
CA PRO A 68 -14.80 -5.28 2.47
C PRO A 68 -13.81 -4.88 1.37
N CYS A 69 -12.66 -4.33 1.76
CA CYS A 69 -11.65 -3.84 0.83
C CYS A 69 -10.79 -4.99 0.32
N VAL A 70 -10.80 -5.22 -1.00
CA VAL A 70 -9.72 -5.90 -1.71
C VAL A 70 -8.86 -4.81 -2.37
N PRO A 71 -7.63 -4.56 -1.88
CA PRO A 71 -6.76 -3.55 -2.46
C PRO A 71 -6.46 -3.85 -3.92
N ALA A 72 -6.47 -2.84 -4.77
CA ALA A 72 -6.11 -2.96 -6.17
C ALA A 72 -5.20 -1.79 -6.54
N ILE A 73 -3.88 -1.95 -6.41
CA ILE A 73 -2.94 -0.86 -6.68
C ILE A 73 -2.72 -0.73 -8.19
N ALA A 74 -2.89 0.48 -8.72
CA ALA A 74 -2.88 0.74 -10.15
C ALA A 74 -1.46 0.95 -10.70
N ALA A 75 -0.53 1.42 -9.88
CA ALA A 75 0.84 1.74 -10.30
C ALA A 75 1.85 1.59 -9.15
N PRO A 76 3.16 1.45 -9.46
CA PRO A 76 4.23 1.49 -8.48
C PRO A 76 4.14 2.69 -7.54
N TRP A 77 4.75 2.55 -6.35
CA TRP A 77 4.87 3.65 -5.42
C TRP A 77 5.76 4.76 -5.97
N VAL A 78 5.44 6.01 -5.63
CA VAL A 78 6.21 7.19 -6.01
C VAL A 78 6.41 8.13 -4.81
N PRO A 79 7.53 8.87 -4.72
CA PRO A 79 8.67 8.84 -5.65
C PRO A 79 9.65 7.68 -5.41
N GLY A 80 9.57 7.01 -4.25
CA GLY A 80 10.63 6.11 -3.79
C GLY A 80 11.87 6.87 -3.29
N SER A 81 12.94 6.14 -2.98
CA SER A 81 14.21 6.71 -2.54
C SER A 81 15.08 7.13 -3.73
N PRO A 82 15.68 8.33 -3.71
CA PRO A 82 16.60 8.76 -4.75
C PRO A 82 17.98 8.09 -4.66
N THR A 83 18.38 7.65 -3.46
CA THR A 83 19.75 7.17 -3.16
C THR A 83 19.81 5.69 -2.80
N VAL A 84 18.72 5.11 -2.30
CA VAL A 84 18.68 3.73 -1.82
C VAL A 84 17.96 2.86 -2.85
N ARG A 85 18.67 1.86 -3.37
CA ARG A 85 18.10 0.84 -4.26
C ARG A 85 18.27 -0.55 -3.67
N VAL A 86 17.27 -1.40 -3.87
CA VAL A 86 17.26 -2.83 -3.51
C VAL A 86 16.84 -3.59 -4.75
N ASN A 87 17.64 -4.58 -5.17
CA ASN A 87 17.39 -5.33 -6.41
C ASN A 87 17.14 -4.42 -7.64
N ARG A 88 17.96 -3.35 -7.77
CA ARG A 88 17.88 -2.30 -8.80
C ARG A 88 16.64 -1.40 -8.75
N GLN A 89 15.72 -1.60 -7.80
CA GLN A 89 14.51 -0.81 -7.63
C GLN A 89 14.67 0.21 -6.48
N PRO A 90 14.12 1.43 -6.60
CA PRO A 90 14.09 2.38 -5.50
C PRO A 90 13.44 1.80 -4.25
N ALA A 91 14.08 1.99 -3.09
CA ALA A 91 13.49 1.64 -1.81
C ALA A 91 12.28 2.56 -1.50
N LEU A 92 11.30 2.03 -0.78
CA LEU A 92 10.18 2.80 -0.28
C LEU A 92 10.64 3.78 0.82
N THR A 93 10.08 5.00 0.81
CA THR A 93 10.34 6.04 1.81
C THR A 93 9.05 6.44 2.54
N ALA A 94 9.16 7.18 3.65
CA ALA A 94 7.98 7.71 4.34
C ALA A 94 7.15 8.68 3.48
N ALA A 95 7.77 9.33 2.50
CA ALA A 95 7.09 10.22 1.55
C ALA A 95 6.46 9.46 0.37
N SER A 96 6.65 8.15 0.28
CA SER A 96 6.15 7.36 -0.84
C SER A 96 4.65 7.09 -0.72
N THR A 97 3.97 7.16 -1.86
CA THR A 97 2.52 6.96 -1.98
C THR A 97 2.20 6.14 -3.21
N CYS A 98 1.05 5.47 -3.22
CA CYS A 98 0.51 4.82 -4.42
C CYS A 98 -1.00 5.00 -4.49
N VAL A 99 -1.56 4.82 -5.68
CA VAL A 99 -2.99 4.97 -5.94
C VAL A 99 -3.63 3.62 -6.18
N CYS A 100 -4.74 3.41 -5.48
CA CYS A 100 -5.64 2.29 -5.70
C CYS A 100 -6.58 2.61 -6.86
N ARG A 101 -6.95 1.58 -7.64
CA ARG A 101 -7.96 1.63 -8.70
C ARG A 101 -9.32 2.16 -8.21
N TRP A 102 -9.59 2.05 -6.92
CA TRP A 102 -10.75 2.62 -6.26
C TRP A 102 -10.54 4.10 -5.87
N SER A 103 -9.63 4.82 -6.54
CA SER A 103 -9.22 6.20 -6.22
C SER A 103 -8.67 6.43 -4.80
N GLY A 104 -8.39 5.36 -4.05
CA GLY A 104 -7.80 5.47 -2.72
C GLY A 104 -6.31 5.81 -2.80
N MET A 105 -5.89 6.85 -2.10
CA MET A 105 -4.47 7.16 -1.94
C MET A 105 -3.93 6.40 -0.74
N VAL A 106 -2.91 5.57 -0.97
CA VAL A 106 -2.21 4.83 0.08
C VAL A 106 -0.93 5.55 0.45
N THR A 107 -0.75 5.85 1.73
CA THR A 107 0.41 6.56 2.27
C THR A 107 1.12 5.74 3.36
N VAL A 108 2.41 5.98 3.53
CA VAL A 108 3.19 5.42 4.64
C VAL A 108 3.02 6.33 5.86
N VAL A 109 2.39 5.82 6.92
CA VAL A 109 2.19 6.56 8.18
C VAL A 109 3.27 6.26 9.22
N ASN A 110 3.88 5.07 9.16
CA ASN A 110 5.02 4.71 10.00
C ASN A 110 5.99 3.86 9.18
N ALA A 111 7.17 4.42 8.89
CA ALA A 111 8.28 3.69 8.32
C ALA A 111 8.90 2.84 9.43
N GLY A 112 8.69 1.52 9.38
CA GLY A 112 9.20 0.56 10.38
C GLY A 112 10.73 0.49 10.49
N GLN A 113 11.46 1.31 9.71
CA GLN A 113 12.91 1.47 9.73
C GLN A 113 13.23 2.96 9.52
N ARG A 114 14.12 3.52 10.36
CA ARG A 114 14.51 4.94 10.30
C ARG A 114 15.75 5.21 9.43
N SER A 115 16.61 4.21 9.28
CA SER A 115 17.81 4.29 8.44
C SER A 115 18.09 2.94 7.78
N VAL A 116 18.34 2.99 6.47
CA VAL A 116 18.77 1.84 5.68
C VAL A 116 20.16 2.19 5.15
N ARG A 117 21.19 1.52 5.67
CA ARG A 117 22.54 1.57 5.07
C ARG A 117 22.63 0.47 4.03
N VAL A 118 22.77 0.83 2.76
CA VAL A 118 23.13 -0.12 1.71
C VAL A 118 24.64 -0.31 1.85
N GLY A 119 25.07 -1.43 2.42
CA GLY A 119 26.47 -1.83 2.36
C GLY A 119 26.88 -1.98 0.90
N GLY A 120 27.95 -1.26 0.53
CA GLY A 120 28.55 -1.27 -0.81
C GLY A 120 29.23 -2.57 -1.15
#